data_AF-A0A7I0JJ72-F1
#
_entry.id   AF-A0A7I0JJ72-F1
#
_cell.length_a   1.000
_cell.length_b   1.000
_cell.length_c   1.000
_cell.angle_alpha   90.00
_cell.angle_beta   90.00
_cell.angle_gamma   90.00
#
_symmetry.space_group_name_H-M   'P 1'
#
loop_
_entity.id
_entity.type
_entity.pdbx_description
1 polymer ?
#
loop_
_entity_poly.entity_id
_entity_poly.type
_entity_poly.pdbx_seq_one_letter_code
_entity_poly.pdbx_strand_id
1 'polypeptide(L)'
;DSYDAIRYQGSYIKELIAETDYPSFDVDGADEAFFQWKKHKAKDIMGFRNNSYKSVMTGTMAPQHHTPWKDALDDTMQSYLRN
;
A
#
# COMPACT_ATOMS: atom_id res chain seq x y z
N ASP A 1 -12.74 -6.29 15.25
CA ASP A 1 -11.82 -6.97 14.31
C ASP A 1 -10.53 -6.14 14.24
N SER A 2 -9.36 -6.71 13.93
CA SER A 2 -8.06 -5.99 13.95
C SER A 2 -7.89 -4.95 12.82
N TYR A 3 -8.95 -4.73 12.04
CA TYR A 3 -9.01 -3.87 10.86
C TYR A 3 -10.01 -2.71 11.01
N ASP A 4 -10.69 -2.58 12.16
CA ASP A 4 -11.79 -1.63 12.33
C ASP A 4 -11.34 -0.17 12.14
N ALA A 5 -10.16 0.20 12.64
CA ALA A 5 -9.61 1.55 12.46
C ALA A 5 -9.31 1.89 10.99
N ILE A 6 -8.88 0.91 10.20
CA ILE A 6 -8.64 1.10 8.76
C ILE A 6 -9.98 1.37 8.07
N ARG A 7 -10.99 0.52 8.28
CA ARG A 7 -12.33 0.69 7.70
C ARG A 7 -13.01 1.98 8.14
N TYR A 8 -12.82 2.38 9.40
CA TYR A 8 -13.35 3.63 9.92
C TYR A 8 -12.82 4.83 9.13
N GLN A 9 -11.50 4.90 8.93
CA GLN A 9 -10.90 5.98 8.16
C GLN A 9 -11.24 5.89 6.67
N GLY A 10 -11.31 4.69 6.09
CA GLY A 10 -11.78 4.49 4.72
C GLY A 10 -13.21 5.01 4.52
N SER A 11 -14.11 4.76 5.48
CA SER A 11 -15.48 5.27 5.45
C SER A 11 -15.53 6.79 5.52
N TYR A 12 -14.71 7.40 6.37
CA TYR A 12 -14.60 8.85 6.47
C TYR A 12 -14.07 9.48 5.16
N ILE A 13 -13.10 8.86 4.50
CA ILE A 13 -12.61 9.32 3.19
C ILE A 13 -13.74 9.24 2.14
N LYS A 14 -14.53 8.17 2.12
CA LYS A 14 -15.68 8.05 1.21
C LYS A 14 -16.72 9.15 1.43
N GLU A 15 -16.99 9.49 2.70
CA GLU A 15 -17.88 10.59 3.07
C GLU A 15 -17.39 11.92 2.47
N LEU A 16 -16.12 12.29 2.71
CA LEU A 16 -15.56 13.54 2.18
C LEU A 16 -15.52 13.60 0.66
N ILE A 17 -15.15 12.50 -0.01
CA ILE A 17 -15.11 12.45 -1.49
C ILE A 17 -16.50 12.71 -2.07
N ALA A 18 -17.55 12.16 -1.45
CA ALA A 18 -18.93 12.33 -1.92
C ALA A 18 -19.44 13.78 -1.83
N GLU A 19 -18.78 14.63 -1.03
CA GLU A 19 -19.13 16.04 -0.84
C GLU A 19 -18.39 17.01 -1.78
N THR A 20 -17.54 16.50 -2.67
CA THR A 20 -16.70 17.31 -3.56
C THR A 20 -16.72 16.81 -5.01
N ASP A 21 -16.08 17.54 -5.92
CA ASP A 21 -15.83 17.12 -7.30
C ASP A 21 -14.55 16.27 -7.45
N TYR A 22 -13.93 15.88 -6.33
CA TYR A 22 -12.76 15.01 -6.35
C TYR A 22 -13.14 13.66 -6.97
N PRO A 23 -12.39 13.17 -7.98
CA PRO A 23 -12.68 11.87 -8.58
C PRO A 23 -12.69 10.75 -7.53
N SER A 24 -13.82 10.03 -7.47
CA SER A 24 -13.90 8.85 -6.60
C SER A 24 -12.94 7.75 -7.08
N PHE A 25 -12.50 6.93 -6.14
CA PHE A 25 -11.62 5.79 -6.39
C PHE A 25 -12.00 4.63 -5.47
N ASP A 26 -11.40 3.46 -5.74
CA ASP A 26 -11.64 2.24 -4.99
C ASP A 26 -10.99 2.28 -3.59
N VAL A 27 -11.66 2.93 -2.64
CA VAL A 27 -11.24 3.02 -1.23
C VAL A 27 -11.25 1.64 -0.56
N ASP A 28 -12.17 0.74 -0.94
CA ASP A 28 -12.21 -0.63 -0.39
C ASP A 28 -11.00 -1.45 -0.84
N GLY A 29 -10.56 -1.27 -2.08
CA GLY A 29 -9.29 -1.81 -2.57
C GLY A 29 -8.07 -1.29 -1.82
N ALA A 30 -8.10 -0.02 -1.39
CA ALA A 30 -7.04 0.56 -0.57
C ALA A 30 -7.04 -0.04 0.85
N ASP A 31 -8.22 -0.22 1.45
CA ASP A 31 -8.38 -0.91 2.74
C ASP A 31 -7.83 -2.35 2.67
N GLU A 32 -8.13 -3.09 1.60
CA GLU A 32 -7.58 -4.44 1.41
C GLU A 32 -6.04 -4.42 1.30
N ALA A 33 -5.46 -3.43 0.61
CA ALA A 33 -4.01 -3.28 0.58
C ALA A 33 -3.42 -3.03 1.99
N PHE A 34 -4.10 -2.25 2.84
CA PHE A 34 -3.73 -2.10 4.25
C PHE A 34 -3.90 -3.40 5.05
N PHE A 35 -4.91 -4.22 4.75
CA PHE A 35 -5.09 -5.52 5.40
C PHE A 35 -3.94 -6.47 5.07
N GLN A 36 -3.52 -6.50 3.80
CA GLN A 36 -2.36 -7.27 3.34
C GLN A 36 -1.07 -6.74 3.97
N TRP A 37 -0.86 -5.43 4.00
CA TRP A 37 0.29 -4.80 4.67
C TRP A 37 0.39 -5.21 6.14
N LYS A 38 -0.73 -5.18 6.88
CA LYS A 38 -0.78 -5.59 8.28
C LYS A 38 -0.44 -7.08 8.43
N LYS A 39 -0.93 -7.95 7.54
CA LYS A 39 -0.59 -9.39 7.53
C LYS A 39 0.89 -9.62 7.22
N HIS A 40 1.46 -8.92 6.24
CA HIS A 40 2.88 -9.04 5.90
C HIS A 40 3.79 -8.59 7.04
N LYS A 41 3.44 -7.52 7.76
CA LYS A 41 4.16 -7.10 8.98
C LYS A 41 4.11 -8.15 10.08
N ALA A 42 2.95 -8.78 10.29
CA ALA A 42 2.81 -9.84 11.28
C ALA A 42 3.58 -11.11 10.88
N LYS A 43 3.69 -11.41 9.58
CA LYS A 43 4.43 -12.56 9.04
C LYS A 43 5.94 -12.39 9.15
N ASP A 44 6.47 -11.24 8.75
CA ASP A 44 7.90 -10.93 8.83
C ASP A 44 8.09 -9.41 8.93
N ILE A 45 8.40 -8.94 10.15
CA ILE A 45 8.54 -7.51 10.42
C ILE A 45 9.77 -6.88 9.75
N MET A 46 10.77 -7.68 9.35
CA MET A 46 11.95 -7.21 8.64
C MET A 46 11.84 -7.40 7.12
N GLY A 47 10.99 -8.32 6.68
CA GLY A 47 10.73 -8.64 5.27
C GLY A 47 9.48 -7.99 4.67
N PHE A 48 8.62 -7.33 5.46
CA PHE A 48 7.32 -6.86 4.94
C PHE A 48 7.42 -5.89 3.76
N ARG A 49 8.52 -5.15 3.62
CA ARG A 49 8.78 -4.24 2.49
C ARG A 49 9.11 -4.96 1.18
N ASN A 50 9.43 -6.26 1.23
CA ASN A 50 9.70 -7.08 0.04
C ASN A 50 8.42 -7.64 -0.59
N ASN A 51 7.26 -7.01 -0.39
CA ASN A 51 5.98 -7.44 -0.94
C ASN A 51 5.42 -6.38 -1.88
N SER A 52 4.70 -6.82 -2.91
CA SER A 52 4.03 -5.95 -3.87
C SER A 52 2.53 -5.87 -3.61
N TYR A 53 1.92 -4.74 -4.02
CA TYR A 53 0.49 -4.51 -3.93
C TYR A 53 -0.05 -4.04 -5.29
N LYS A 54 -1.32 -4.32 -5.54
CA LYS A 54 -2.01 -3.91 -6.76
C LYS A 54 -2.45 -2.46 -6.64
N SER A 55 -2.20 -1.66 -7.67
CA SER A 55 -2.71 -0.30 -7.75
C SER A 55 -4.24 -0.29 -7.85
N VAL A 56 -4.91 0.47 -6.98
CA VAL A 56 -6.36 0.71 -7.05
C VAL A 56 -6.76 1.62 -8.21
N MET A 57 -5.79 2.35 -8.77
CA MET A 57 -6.04 3.29 -9.87
C MET A 57 -5.83 2.63 -11.24
N THR A 58 -4.80 1.80 -11.37
CA THR A 58 -4.40 1.20 -12.67
C THR A 58 -4.62 -0.30 -12.75
N GLY A 59 -4.85 -0.97 -11.61
CA GLY A 59 -4.95 -2.42 -11.55
C GLY A 59 -3.61 -3.15 -11.76
N THR A 60 -2.50 -2.46 -12.00
CA THR A 60 -1.19 -3.09 -12.21
C THR A 60 -0.59 -3.50 -10.87
N MET A 61 -0.04 -4.72 -10.80
CA MET A 61 0.76 -5.17 -9.66
C MET A 61 2.13 -4.49 -9.68
N ALA A 62 2.57 -3.93 -8.54
CA ALA A 62 3.91 -3.38 -8.44
C ALA A 62 4.98 -4.47 -8.70
N PRO A 63 6.05 -4.18 -9.45
CA PRO A 63 7.14 -5.14 -9.62
C PRO A 63 7.89 -5.36 -8.29
N GLN A 64 8.55 -6.49 -8.19
CA GLN A 64 9.50 -6.74 -7.09
C GLN A 64 10.68 -5.75 -7.23
N HIS A 65 11.11 -5.15 -6.12
CA HIS A 65 12.33 -4.34 -6.12
C HIS A 65 13.58 -5.22 -6.37
N HIS A 66 14.61 -4.66 -7.02
CA HIS A 66 15.81 -5.41 -7.42
C HIS A 66 16.70 -5.84 -6.23
N THR A 67 16.52 -5.24 -5.05
CA THR A 67 17.28 -5.56 -3.83
C THR A 67 16.34 -5.72 -2.64
N PRO A 68 16.43 -6.79 -1.83
CA PRO A 68 15.69 -6.90 -0.57
C PRO A 68 15.97 -5.72 0.36
N TRP A 69 14.95 -5.28 1.09
CA TRP A 69 15.03 -4.07 1.91
C TRP A 69 16.20 -4.07 2.91
N LYS A 70 16.50 -5.22 3.52
CA LYS A 70 17.63 -5.37 4.47
C LYS A 70 18.98 -5.02 3.83
N ASP A 71 19.12 -5.31 2.54
CA ASP A 71 20.38 -5.17 1.80
C ASP A 71 20.43 -3.88 0.95
N ALA A 72 19.31 -3.14 0.87
CA ALA A 72 19.18 -1.89 0.15
C ALA A 72 19.61 -0.69 1.01
N LEU A 73 20.91 -0.58 1.29
CA LEU A 73 21.47 0.45 2.18
C LEU A 73 21.61 1.84 1.54
N ASP A 74 21.69 1.91 0.21
CA ASP A 74 21.70 3.17 -0.54
C ASP A 74 20.26 3.63 -0.78
N ASP A 75 19.86 4.72 -0.12
CA ASP A 75 18.52 5.29 -0.14
C ASP A 75 18.32 6.38 -1.21
N THR A 76 19.29 6.56 -2.11
CA THR A 76 19.16 7.52 -3.20
C THR A 76 18.12 7.06 -4.22
N MET A 77 17.42 8.04 -4.81
CA MET A 77 16.50 7.80 -5.92
C MET A 77 17.20 7.13 -7.12
N GLN A 78 18.47 7.48 -7.37
CA GLN A 78 19.25 6.91 -8.48
C GLN A 78 19.47 5.40 -8.31
N SER A 79 19.80 4.96 -7.09
CA SER A 79 19.91 3.53 -6.76
C SER A 79 18.56 2.82 -6.89
N TYR A 80 17.50 3.40 -6.34
CA TYR A 80 16.15 2.81 -6.31
C TYR A 80 15.49 2.63 -7.69
N LEU A 81 15.80 3.50 -8.66
CA LEU A 81 15.19 3.49 -10.00
C LEU A 81 16.04 2.76 -11.06
N ARG A 82 17.11 2.07 -10.66
CA ARG A 82 17.97 1.36 -11.60
C ARG A 82 17.23 0.15 -12.19
N ASN A 83 17.42 -0.07 -13.50
CA ASN A 83 16.90 -1.24 -14.23
C ASN A 83 17.85 -2.44 -14.08
#